data_AF-A0A7Y9RZ12-F1
#
_entry.id   AF-A0A7Y9RZ12-F1
#
_cell.length_a   1.000
_cell.length_b   1.000
_cell.length_c   1.000
_cell.angle_alpha   90.00
_cell.angle_beta   90.00
_cell.angle_gamma   90.00
#
_symmetry.space_group_name_H-M   'P 1'
#
loop_
_entity.id
_entity.type
_entity.pdbx_description
1 polymer ?
#
loop_
_entity_poly.entity_id
_entity_poly.type
_entity_poly.pdbx_seq_one_letter_code
_entity_poly.pdbx_strand_id
1 'polypeptide(L)'
;MAALAIAQGGSVGIAFGVQGVLLAELFSTQSRYSGAAISREVAAVVFGGFGPFIAVALSKAAGGAWWPVALYVMGLGLITIIAGWKAPETADKALSS
;
A
#
# COMPACT_ATOMS: atom_id res chain seq x y z
N MET A 1 11.89 17.52 -13.43
CA MET A 1 12.45 16.39 -12.67
C MET A 1 12.41 16.60 -11.16
N ALA A 2 12.82 17.76 -10.62
CA ALA A 2 12.78 18.03 -9.17
C ALA A 2 11.38 17.93 -8.52
N ALA A 3 10.31 18.41 -9.18
CA ALA A 3 8.95 18.32 -8.64
C ALA A 3 8.43 16.87 -8.53
N LEU A 4 8.78 16.02 -9.49
CA LEU A 4 8.43 14.59 -9.45
C LEU A 4 9.19 13.88 -8.32
N ALA A 5 10.45 14.26 -8.07
CA ALA A 5 11.26 13.69 -7.00
C ALA A 5 10.74 14.06 -5.60
N ILE A 6 10.26 15.29 -5.40
CA ILE A 6 9.68 15.72 -4.12
C ILE A 6 8.33 15.03 -3.89
N ALA A 7 7.48 14.96 -4.92
CA ALA A 7 6.18 14.29 -4.83
C ALA A 7 6.33 12.79 -4.57
N GLN A 8 7.23 12.10 -5.30
CA GLN A 8 7.49 10.68 -5.08
C GLN A 8 8.20 10.43 -3.76
N GLY A 9 9.26 11.19 -3.44
CA GLY A 9 10.08 10.99 -2.26
C GLY A 9 9.32 11.18 -0.95
N GLY A 10 8.45 12.20 -0.88
CA GLY A 10 7.61 12.43 0.29
C GLY A 10 6.59 11.32 0.51
N SER A 11 5.88 10.91 -0.54
CA SER A 11 4.84 9.87 -0.43
C SER A 11 5.41 8.48 -0.16
N VAL A 12 6.51 8.13 -0.83
CA VAL A 12 7.22 6.86 -0.65
C VAL A 12 7.81 6.77 0.75
N GLY A 13 8.45 7.84 1.23
CA GLY A 13 9.05 7.88 2.57
C GLY A 13 8.02 7.64 3.67
N ILE A 14 6.85 8.28 3.58
CA ILE A 14 5.76 8.09 4.54
C ILE A 14 5.17 6.68 4.43
N ALA A 15 4.92 6.19 3.20
CA ALA A 15 4.37 4.86 2.99
C ALA A 15 5.27 3.75 3.54
N PHE A 16 6.57 3.79 3.24
CA PHE A 16 7.53 2.79 3.72
C PHE A 16 7.84 2.94 5.22
N GLY A 17 7.84 4.16 5.76
CA GLY A 17 8.03 4.41 7.19
C GLY A 17 6.88 3.86 8.05
N VAL A 18 5.64 4.17 7.66
CA VAL A 18 4.43 3.67 8.35
C VAL A 18 4.31 2.15 8.19
N GLN A 19 4.63 1.62 7.00
CA GLN A 19 4.60 0.17 6.74
C GLN A 19 5.58 -0.60 7.63
N GLY A 20 6.77 -0.06 7.90
CA GLY A 20 7.76 -0.67 8.80
C GLY A 20 7.32 -0.72 10.27
N VAL A 21 6.70 0.36 10.76
CA VAL A 21 6.21 0.47 12.15
C VAL A 21 4.99 -0.42 12.39
N LEU A 22 4.01 -0.40 11.49
CA LEU A 22 2.81 -1.25 11.59
C LEU A 22 3.15 -2.74 11.53
N LEU A 23 4.07 -3.15 10.65
CA LEU A 23 4.52 -4.55 10.58
C LEU A 23 5.29 -4.98 11.84
N ALA A 24 5.99 -4.05 12.50
CA ALA A 24 6.57 -4.32 13.80
C ALA A 24 5.47 -4.49 14.86
N GLU A 25 4.44 -3.66 14.87
CA GLU A 25 3.40 -3.70 15.91
C GLU A 25 2.40 -4.87 15.75
N LEU A 26 2.09 -5.30 14.53
CA LEU A 26 1.13 -6.38 14.26
C LEU A 26 1.68 -7.79 14.48
N PHE A 27 3.00 -7.99 14.46
CA PHE A 27 3.63 -9.32 14.57
C PHE A 27 4.55 -9.42 15.79
N SER A 28 4.39 -10.48 16.59
CA SER A 28 5.25 -10.75 17.75
C SER A 28 6.71 -10.98 17.33
N THR A 29 7.65 -10.74 18.25
CA THR A 29 9.10 -10.65 18.03
C THR A 29 9.72 -11.85 17.29
N GLN A 30 9.11 -13.04 17.37
CA GLN A 30 9.58 -14.26 16.70
C GLN A 30 9.15 -14.42 15.23
N SER A 31 8.01 -13.86 14.80
CA SER A 31 7.51 -14.01 13.42
C SER A 31 7.54 -12.73 12.59
N ARG A 32 7.98 -11.62 13.20
CA ARG A 32 7.95 -10.27 12.64
C ARG A 32 8.59 -10.15 11.25
N TYR A 33 9.76 -10.78 11.05
CA TYR A 33 10.48 -10.68 9.77
C TYR A 33 9.80 -11.49 8.66
N SER A 34 9.47 -12.76 8.93
CA SER A 34 8.83 -13.65 7.93
C SER A 34 7.39 -13.24 7.63
N GLY A 35 6.61 -12.82 8.64
CA GLY A 35 5.26 -12.31 8.46
C GLY A 35 5.22 -11.03 7.63
N ALA A 36 6.13 -10.09 7.90
CA ALA A 36 6.30 -8.88 7.11
C ALA A 36 6.69 -9.17 5.65
N ALA A 37 7.68 -10.05 5.46
CA ALA A 37 8.14 -10.43 4.13
C ALA A 37 7.04 -11.12 3.33
N ILE A 38 6.35 -12.13 3.89
CA ILE A 38 5.27 -12.84 3.22
C ILE A 38 4.13 -11.88 2.85
N SER A 39 3.73 -11.00 3.76
CA SER A 39 2.69 -10.00 3.49
C SER A 39 3.06 -9.08 2.33
N ARG A 40 4.33 -8.61 2.31
CA ARG A 40 4.84 -7.75 1.24
C ARG A 40 4.90 -8.46 -0.09
N GLU A 41 5.40 -9.69 -0.13
CA GLU A 41 5.51 -10.46 -1.36
C GLU A 41 4.14 -10.87 -1.89
N VAL A 42 3.19 -11.26 -1.02
CA VAL A 42 1.81 -11.53 -1.42
C VAL A 42 1.15 -10.26 -1.99
N ALA A 43 1.31 -9.12 -1.32
CA ALA A 43 0.79 -7.85 -1.83
C ALA A 43 1.47 -7.45 -3.17
N ALA A 44 2.77 -7.68 -3.32
CA ALA A 44 3.51 -7.38 -4.54
C ALA A 44 3.06 -8.27 -5.71
N VAL A 45 2.85 -9.57 -5.49
CA VAL A 45 2.35 -10.48 -6.52
C VAL A 45 0.92 -10.14 -6.91
N VAL A 46 0.05 -9.90 -5.94
CA VAL A 46 -1.37 -9.61 -6.21
C VAL A 46 -1.56 -8.22 -6.82
N PHE A 47 -1.08 -7.17 -6.16
CA PHE A 47 -1.33 -5.80 -6.61
C PHE A 47 -0.27 -5.30 -7.60
N GLY A 48 0.99 -5.67 -7.42
CA GLY A 48 2.07 -5.33 -8.35
C GLY A 48 2.00 -6.12 -9.66
N GLY A 49 1.63 -7.40 -9.59
CA GLY A 49 1.48 -8.26 -10.76
C GLY A 49 0.22 -7.97 -11.56
N PHE A 50 -0.96 -7.96 -10.93
CA PHE A 50 -2.24 -7.80 -11.64
C PHE A 50 -2.65 -6.34 -11.87
N GLY A 51 -2.08 -5.38 -11.15
CA GLY A 51 -2.43 -3.96 -11.27
C GLY A 51 -2.33 -3.41 -12.70
N PRO A 52 -1.20 -3.59 -13.42
CA PRO A 52 -1.06 -3.13 -14.80
C PRO A 52 -2.03 -3.83 -15.76
N PHE A 53 -2.29 -5.12 -15.60
CA PHE A 53 -3.23 -5.85 -16.44
C PHE A 53 -4.66 -5.33 -16.29
N ILE A 54 -5.10 -5.08 -15.06
CA ILE A 54 -6.43 -4.50 -14.78
C ILE A 54 -6.52 -3.09 -15.37
N ALA A 55 -5.49 -2.25 -15.19
CA ALA A 55 -5.47 -0.90 -15.73
C ALA A 55 -5.53 -0.88 -17.28
N VAL A 56 -4.77 -1.76 -17.94
CA VAL A 56 -4.78 -1.89 -19.40
C VAL A 56 -6.12 -2.45 -19.89
N ALA A 57 -6.69 -3.45 -19.20
CA ALA A 57 -7.99 -4.01 -19.54
C ALA A 57 -9.11 -2.96 -19.43
N LEU A 58 -9.12 -2.16 -18.35
CA LEU A 58 -10.07 -1.06 -18.16
C LEU A 58 -9.91 0.04 -19.21
N SER A 59 -8.66 0.44 -19.51
CA SER A 59 -8.38 1.44 -20.55
C SER A 59 -8.84 0.94 -21.93
N LYS A 60 -8.57 -0.32 -22.26
CA LYS A 60 -9.00 -0.94 -23.52
C LYS A 60 -10.52 -1.05 -23.62
N ALA A 61 -11.21 -1.39 -22.52
CA ALA A 61 -12.67 -1.44 -22.47
C ALA A 61 -13.33 -0.07 -22.67
N ALA A 62 -12.65 1.02 -22.31
CA ALA A 62 -13.13 2.39 -22.48
C ALA A 62 -12.64 3.08 -23.77
N GLY A 63 -12.11 2.33 -24.73
CA GLY A 63 -11.65 2.87 -26.02
C GLY A 63 -10.38 3.71 -25.91
N GLY A 64 -9.53 3.48 -24.90
CA GLY A 64 -8.29 4.22 -24.67
C GLY A 64 -8.45 5.45 -23.77
N ALA A 65 -9.62 5.64 -23.16
CA ALA A 65 -9.83 6.75 -22.25
C ALA A 65 -9.11 6.57 -20.91
N TRP A 66 -8.65 7.69 -20.32
CA TRP A 66 -7.88 7.72 -19.08
C TRP A 66 -8.73 7.70 -17.81
N TRP A 67 -10.02 8.07 -17.89
CA TRP A 67 -10.93 8.15 -16.74
C TRP A 67 -11.13 6.83 -15.97
N PRO A 68 -11.19 5.63 -16.60
CA PRO A 68 -11.46 4.38 -15.87
C PRO A 68 -10.26 3.96 -15.02
N VAL A 69 -9.05 4.21 -15.50
CA VAL A 69 -7.81 3.98 -14.75
C VAL A 69 -7.73 4.95 -13.57
N ALA A 70 -8.12 6.21 -13.78
CA ALA A 70 -8.19 7.20 -12.70
C ALA A 70 -9.18 6.78 -11.60
N LEU A 71 -10.38 6.30 -11.97
CA LEU A 71 -11.37 5.78 -11.02
C LEU A 71 -10.87 4.54 -10.27
N TYR A 72 -10.17 3.64 -10.95
CA TYR A 72 -9.55 2.47 -10.33
C TYR A 72 -8.51 2.88 -9.27
N VAL A 73 -7.62 3.81 -9.60
CA VAL A 73 -6.60 4.31 -8.66
C VAL A 73 -7.23 5.07 -7.49
N MET A 74 -8.27 5.88 -7.74
CA MET A 74 -9.01 6.56 -6.66
C MET A 74 -9.69 5.55 -5.73
N GLY A 75 -10.28 4.48 -6.27
CA GLY A 75 -10.86 3.40 -5.48
C GLY A 75 -9.84 2.70 -4.58
N LEU A 76 -8.64 2.40 -5.11
CA LEU A 76 -7.54 1.87 -4.32
C LEU A 76 -7.10 2.83 -3.22
N GLY A 77 -7.01 4.14 -3.51
CA GLY A 77 -6.69 5.17 -2.52
C GLY A 77 -7.72 5.25 -1.39
N LEU A 78 -9.01 5.15 -1.71
CA LEU A 78 -10.07 5.08 -0.70
C LEU A 78 -9.96 3.83 0.17
N ILE A 79 -9.64 2.67 -0.42
CA ILE A 79 -9.38 1.44 0.35
C ILE A 79 -8.21 1.65 1.30
N THR A 80 -7.12 2.29 0.86
CA THR A 80 -5.97 2.63 1.72
C THR A 80 -6.37 3.56 2.86
N ILE A 81 -7.18 4.59 2.59
CA ILE A 81 -7.67 5.49 3.63
C ILE A 81 -8.53 4.73 4.64
N ILE A 82 -9.49 3.92 4.19
CA ILE A 82 -10.37 3.13 5.06
C ILE A 82 -9.56 2.11 5.87
N ALA A 83 -8.57 1.46 5.24
CA ALA A 83 -7.68 0.51 5.91
C ALA A 83 -6.82 1.20 6.98
N GLY A 84 -6.31 2.39 6.70
CA GLY A 84 -5.60 3.21 7.69
C GLY A 84 -6.52 3.70 8.81
N TRP A 85 -7.79 4.01 8.50
CA TRP A 85 -8.78 4.45 9.48
C TRP A 85 -9.26 3.30 10.39
N LYS A 86 -9.31 2.08 9.85
CA LYS A 86 -9.60 0.86 10.60
C LYS A 86 -8.36 0.23 11.23
N ALA A 87 -7.16 0.73 10.93
CA ALA A 87 -5.94 0.24 11.53
C ALA A 87 -6.05 0.51 13.05
N PRO A 88 -6.02 -0.53 13.89
CA PRO A 88 -6.10 -0.34 15.33
C PRO A 88 -4.88 0.47 15.77
N GLU A 89 -5.11 1.54 16.52
CA GLU A 89 -4.05 2.38 17.08
C GLU A 89 -3.26 1.56 18.11
N THR A 90 -2.13 1.00 17.70
CA THR A 90 -1.26 0.18 18.54
C THR A 90 -0.31 0.98 19.42
N ALA A 91 -0.45 2.31 19.46
CA ALA A 91 0.34 3.20 20.31
C ALA A 91 0.20 2.88 21.82
N ASP A 92 -0.91 2.27 22.24
CA ASP A 92 -1.20 1.98 23.66
C ASP A 92 -0.80 0.57 24.14
N LYS A 93 -0.27 -0.29 23.25
CA LYS A 93 0.29 -1.58 23.70
C LYS A 93 1.76 -1.40 24.06
N ALA A 94 1.99 -1.02 25.30
CA ALA A 94 3.29 -1.07 25.95
C ALA A 94 4.01 -2.38 25.58
N LEU A 95 5.22 -2.26 25.04
CA LEU A 95 6.16 -3.37 24.92
C LEU A 95 6.56 -3.80 26.35
N SER A 96 5.71 -4.58 27.01
CA SER A 96 6.06 -5.18 28.29
C SER A 96 6.91 -6.43 28.05
N SER A 97 8.20 -6.26 28.35
CA SER A 97 9.24 -7.23 28.76
C SER A 97 9.29 -8.62 28.11
#